data_AF-X5QLJ2-F1
#
_entry.id   AF-X5QLJ2-F1
#
_cell.length_a   1.000
_cell.length_b   1.000
_cell.length_c   1.000
_cell.angle_alpha   90.00
_cell.angle_beta   90.00
_cell.angle_gamma   90.00
#
_symmetry.space_group_name_H-M   'P 1'
#
loop_
_entity.id
_entity.type
_entity.pdbx_description
1 polymer ?
#
loop_
_entity_poly.entity_id
_entity_poly.type
_entity_poly.pdbx_seq_one_letter_code
_entity_poly.pdbx_strand_id
1 'polypeptide(L)'
;MSTGIWRAYVMQHRTFFGGKVTEIPTSLHCDPRGMLTAIEFSGYNFQAVRAFVVTAPRGTSRGGHAHGSGRQLMMQLSGEIGIEFRYQEQIERLTLTASNRAVLVDAPVWALQTYEGENPSLLVFCDTEYGPENYVSNP
;
A
#
# COMPACT_ATOMS: atom_id res chain seq x y z
N MET A 1 4.76 41.90 -10.43
CA MET A 1 3.62 41.47 -9.58
C MET A 1 3.47 39.97 -9.73
N SER A 2 3.53 39.27 -8.60
CA SER A 2 3.22 37.84 -8.36
C SER A 2 3.98 36.77 -9.17
N THR A 3 5.15 36.39 -8.68
CA THR A 3 5.71 35.04 -8.86
C THR A 3 4.92 34.08 -7.96
N GLY A 4 4.06 33.27 -8.55
CA GLY A 4 3.35 32.19 -7.83
C GLY A 4 4.35 31.14 -7.38
N ILE A 5 4.77 31.21 -6.12
CA ILE A 5 5.55 30.15 -5.46
C ILE A 5 4.59 28.99 -5.23
N TRP A 6 4.65 27.97 -6.09
CA TRP A 6 4.08 26.67 -5.79
C TRP A 6 4.85 26.11 -4.60
N ARG A 7 4.30 26.27 -3.40
CA ARG A 7 4.72 25.46 -2.26
C ARG A 7 4.27 24.04 -2.55
N ALA A 8 5.18 23.22 -3.08
CA ALA A 8 5.05 21.78 -2.96
C ALA A 8 4.93 21.51 -1.45
N TYR A 9 3.73 21.18 -0.98
CA TYR A 9 3.58 20.53 0.30
C TYR A 9 4.34 19.21 0.15
N VAL A 10 5.56 19.17 0.67
CA VAL A 10 6.25 17.90 0.92
C VAL A 10 5.41 17.24 2.02
N MET A 11 4.38 16.48 1.62
CA MET A 11 3.74 15.55 2.54
C MET A 11 4.86 14.61 2.99
N GLN A 12 5.22 14.68 4.27
CA GLN A 12 6.15 13.73 4.86
C GLN A 12 5.53 12.35 4.66
N HIS A 13 6.12 11.55 3.77
CA HIS A 13 5.70 10.18 3.56
C HIS A 13 5.96 9.39 4.84
N ARG A 14 4.92 8.74 5.38
CA ARG A 14 5.08 7.99 6.61
C ARG A 14 5.90 6.74 6.33
N THR A 15 6.85 6.52 7.22
CA THR A 15 7.65 5.30 7.27
C THR A 15 7.54 4.71 8.66
N PHE A 16 7.34 3.40 8.75
CA PHE A 16 7.29 2.66 10.01
C PHE A 16 8.41 1.62 10.08
N PHE A 17 8.71 1.16 11.30
CA PHE A 17 9.63 0.03 11.55
C PHE A 17 11.00 0.17 10.87
N GLY A 18 11.58 1.37 10.86
CA GLY A 18 12.87 1.63 10.21
C GLY A 18 12.83 1.54 8.68
N GLY A 19 11.68 1.83 8.06
CA GLY A 19 11.51 1.88 6.60
C GLY A 19 10.91 0.62 5.98
N LYS A 20 10.64 -0.42 6.78
CA LYS A 20 10.00 -1.66 6.29
C LYS A 20 8.58 -1.45 5.81
N VAL A 21 7.91 -0.40 6.28
CA VAL A 21 6.64 0.05 5.69
C VAL A 21 6.84 1.49 5.27
N THR A 22 6.64 1.77 3.99
CA THR A 22 6.86 3.09 3.40
C THR A 22 5.69 3.45 2.50
N GLU A 23 5.01 4.56 2.81
CA GLU A 23 4.00 5.11 1.88
C GLU A 23 4.66 5.56 0.58
N ILE A 24 4.05 5.19 -0.54
CA ILE A 24 4.55 5.53 -1.88
C ILE A 24 3.68 6.67 -2.43
N PRO A 25 4.27 7.81 -2.83
CA PRO A 25 3.54 8.89 -3.46
C PRO A 25 2.93 8.43 -4.78
N THR A 26 1.73 8.93 -5.05
CA THR A 26 1.07 8.79 -6.34
C THR A 26 0.85 10.16 -6.96
N SER A 27 0.98 10.27 -8.28
CA SER A 27 0.64 11.47 -9.03
C SER A 27 -0.79 11.35 -9.54
N LEU A 28 -1.62 12.38 -9.32
CA LEU A 28 -3.01 12.43 -9.78
C LEU A 28 -3.16 13.52 -10.84
N HIS A 29 -3.70 13.13 -11.99
CA HIS A 29 -4.05 14.03 -13.08
C HIS A 29 -5.55 13.93 -13.36
N CYS A 30 -6.25 15.07 -13.31
CA CYS A 30 -7.69 15.14 -13.54
C CYS A 30 -7.99 15.98 -14.78
N ASP A 31 -8.85 15.49 -15.66
CA ASP A 31 -9.39 16.22 -16.80
C ASP A 31 -10.86 15.85 -17.05
N PRO A 32 -11.59 16.47 -18.01
CA PRO A 32 -13.00 16.16 -18.25
C PRO A 32 -13.33 14.69 -18.59
N ARG A 33 -12.34 13.88 -18.97
CA ARG A 33 -12.47 12.45 -19.26
C ARG A 33 -12.34 11.57 -18.00
N GLY A 34 -11.90 12.15 -16.89
CA GLY A 34 -11.76 11.45 -15.61
C GLY A 34 -10.44 11.71 -14.91
N MET A 35 -9.98 10.70 -14.16
CA MET A 35 -8.78 10.77 -13.32
C MET A 35 -7.78 9.68 -13.72
N LEU A 36 -6.50 10.07 -13.83
CA LEU A 36 -5.36 9.17 -13.99
C LEU A 36 -4.50 9.26 -12.73
N THR A 37 -4.30 8.12 -12.09
CA THR A 37 -3.35 7.98 -10.98
C THR A 37 -2.13 7.20 -11.46
N ALA A 38 -0.94 7.77 -11.31
CA ALA A 38 0.32 7.12 -11.61
C ALA A 38 1.12 6.83 -10.32
N ILE A 39 1.90 5.76 -10.36
CA ILE A 39 2.86 5.38 -9.33
C ILE A 39 4.19 5.06 -10.00
N GLU A 40 5.28 5.57 -9.44
CA GLU A 40 6.63 5.32 -9.94
C GLU A 40 7.36 4.38 -8.98
N PHE A 41 7.85 3.25 -9.48
CA PHE A 41 8.60 2.29 -8.67
C PHE A 41 10.10 2.62 -8.58
N SER A 42 10.59 3.48 -9.48
CA SER A 42 11.98 3.92 -9.49
C SER A 42 12.34 4.60 -8.17
N GLY A 43 13.40 4.12 -7.51
CA GLY A 43 13.85 4.65 -6.21
C GLY A 43 13.51 3.75 -5.01
N TYR A 44 12.62 2.78 -5.17
CA TYR A 44 12.25 1.84 -4.09
C TYR A 44 12.95 0.49 -4.19
N ASN A 45 13.87 0.34 -5.14
CA ASN A 45 14.55 -0.93 -5.46
C ASN A 45 13.56 -2.10 -5.66
N PHE A 46 12.32 -1.85 -6.06
CA PHE A 46 11.23 -2.83 -6.13
C PHE A 46 10.93 -3.20 -7.58
N GLN A 47 10.95 -4.51 -7.88
CA GLN A 47 10.66 -5.02 -9.21
C GLN A 47 9.55 -6.07 -9.11
N ALA A 48 8.35 -5.71 -9.53
CA ALA A 48 7.22 -6.63 -9.51
C ALA A 48 7.43 -7.79 -10.48
N VAL A 49 7.29 -9.01 -9.97
CA VAL A 49 7.28 -10.26 -10.76
C VAL A 49 5.91 -10.94 -10.73
N ARG A 50 5.03 -10.49 -9.83
CA ARG A 50 3.67 -11.00 -9.66
C ARG A 50 2.72 -9.89 -9.24
N ALA A 51 1.46 -9.99 -9.65
CA ALA A 51 0.39 -9.11 -9.21
C ALA A 51 -0.90 -9.89 -8.98
N PHE A 52 -1.73 -9.42 -8.07
CA PHE A 52 -3.08 -9.93 -7.85
C PHE A 52 -4.00 -8.84 -7.30
N VAL A 53 -5.31 -9.03 -7.46
CA VAL A 53 -6.33 -8.12 -6.92
C VAL A 53 -7.15 -8.85 -5.87
N VAL A 54 -7.40 -8.19 -4.75
CA VAL A 54 -8.35 -8.63 -3.74
C VAL A 54 -9.52 -7.67 -3.74
N THR A 55 -10.72 -8.21 -3.98
CA THR A 55 -11.99 -7.50 -3.79
C THR A 55 -12.76 -8.24 -2.71
N ALA A 56 -13.24 -7.52 -1.70
CA ALA A 56 -13.95 -8.12 -0.57
C ALA A 56 -15.25 -7.36 -0.27
N PRO A 57 -16.24 -8.02 0.36
CA PRO A 57 -17.40 -7.31 0.91
C PRO A 57 -16.97 -6.27 1.95
N ARG A 58 -17.75 -5.19 2.07
CA ARG A 58 -17.57 -4.18 3.12
C ARG A 58 -17.53 -4.83 4.52
N GLY A 59 -16.61 -4.36 5.36
CA GLY A 59 -16.39 -4.85 6.73
C GLY A 59 -15.59 -6.14 6.81
N THR A 60 -15.15 -6.70 5.68
CA THR A 60 -14.37 -7.93 5.67
C THR A 60 -12.90 -7.63 5.97
N SER A 61 -12.27 -8.49 6.78
CA SER A 61 -10.82 -8.50 6.95
C SER A 61 -10.17 -9.67 6.17
N ARG A 62 -9.02 -9.39 5.57
CA ARG A 62 -8.15 -10.35 4.84
C ARG A 62 -6.70 -10.14 5.25
N GLY A 63 -5.81 -11.04 4.84
CA GLY A 63 -4.40 -11.02 5.22
C GLY A 63 -4.20 -11.77 6.52
N GLY A 64 -3.68 -11.11 7.55
CA GLY A 64 -3.47 -11.70 8.86
C GLY A 64 -2.23 -12.59 8.91
N HIS A 65 -1.19 -12.24 8.14
CA HIS A 65 0.08 -12.95 8.07
C HIS A 65 1.19 -11.99 7.64
N ALA A 66 2.44 -12.40 7.85
CA ALA A 66 3.61 -11.86 7.18
C ALA A 66 4.05 -12.79 6.04
N HIS A 67 4.83 -12.23 5.11
CA HIS A 67 5.68 -13.03 4.23
C HIS A 67 7.05 -13.21 4.90
N GLY A 68 7.67 -14.39 4.83
CA GLY A 68 9.02 -14.64 5.33
C GLY A 68 10.11 -13.97 4.48
N SER A 69 9.83 -13.67 3.22
CA SER A 69 10.74 -13.00 2.29
C SER A 69 10.00 -12.19 1.22
N GLY A 70 10.74 -11.30 0.56
CA GLY A 70 10.20 -10.42 -0.48
C GLY A 70 9.46 -9.21 0.07
N ARG A 71 8.86 -8.46 -0.84
CA ARG A 71 8.13 -7.22 -0.57
C ARG A 71 6.82 -7.19 -1.34
N GLN A 72 5.88 -6.45 -0.78
CA GLN A 72 4.56 -6.26 -1.35
C GLN A 72 4.24 -4.78 -1.46
N LEU A 73 3.87 -4.34 -2.66
CA LEU A 73 3.30 -3.01 -2.85
C LEU A 73 1.78 -3.15 -2.90
N MET A 74 1.11 -2.59 -1.91
CA MET A 74 -0.35 -2.61 -1.77
C MET A 74 -0.91 -1.27 -2.24
N MET A 75 -1.77 -1.29 -3.27
CA MET A 75 -2.37 -0.11 -3.88
C MET A 75 -3.89 -0.18 -3.87
N GLN A 76 -4.54 0.80 -3.26
CA GLN A 76 -6.00 0.95 -3.27
C GLN A 76 -6.48 1.30 -4.68
N LEU A 77 -7.48 0.54 -5.14
CA LEU A 77 -8.18 0.79 -6.41
C LEU A 77 -9.54 1.45 -6.15
N SER A 78 -10.31 0.93 -5.19
CA SER A 78 -11.65 1.41 -4.81
C SER A 78 -11.91 1.20 -3.31
N GLY A 79 -12.87 1.95 -2.77
CA GLY A 79 -13.20 1.96 -1.34
C GLY A 79 -12.06 2.50 -0.48
N GLU A 80 -12.01 2.08 0.78
CA GLU A 80 -10.95 2.37 1.73
C GLU A 80 -10.38 1.07 2.26
N ILE A 81 -9.05 1.00 2.39
CA ILE A 81 -8.36 -0.19 2.89
C ILE A 81 -7.62 0.21 4.16
N GLY A 82 -8.21 -0.12 5.31
CA GLY A 82 -7.51 -0.02 6.59
C GLY A 82 -6.49 -1.14 6.68
N ILE A 83 -5.25 -0.84 7.06
CA ILE A 83 -4.17 -1.82 7.20
C ILE A 83 -3.55 -1.66 8.57
N GLU A 84 -3.54 -2.75 9.31
CA GLU A 84 -2.76 -2.90 10.53
C GLU A 84 -1.47 -3.64 10.20
N PHE A 85 -0.35 -3.05 10.60
CA PHE A 85 0.97 -3.63 10.48
C PHE A 85 1.51 -3.99 11.85
N ARG A 86 2.15 -5.15 11.94
CA ARG A 86 2.88 -5.57 13.14
C ARG A 86 4.27 -6.02 12.77
N TYR A 87 5.24 -5.60 13.57
CA TYR A 87 6.62 -6.03 13.44
C TYR A 87 7.27 -5.96 14.82
N GLN A 88 7.71 -7.11 15.32
CA GLN A 88 8.17 -7.24 16.70
C GLN A 88 7.04 -6.79 17.66
N GLU A 89 7.35 -6.01 18.69
CA GLU A 89 6.36 -5.52 19.67
C GLU A 89 5.62 -4.25 19.21
N GLN A 90 5.86 -3.79 17.97
CA GLN A 90 5.29 -2.54 17.47
C GLN A 90 4.08 -2.80 16.57
N ILE A 91 3.07 -1.93 16.69
CA ILE A 91 1.84 -1.95 15.91
C ILE A 91 1.62 -0.58 15.31
N GLU A 92 1.42 -0.53 13.99
CA GLU A 92 1.14 0.71 13.25
C GLU A 92 -0.08 0.52 12.36
N ARG A 93 -0.76 1.62 12.04
CA ARG A 93 -1.97 1.58 11.21
C ARG A 93 -1.95 2.66 10.13
N LEU A 94 -2.44 2.28 8.95
CA LEU A 94 -2.58 3.13 7.79
C LEU A 94 -3.92 2.84 7.12
N THR A 95 -4.62 3.88 6.67
CA THR A 95 -5.77 3.69 5.76
C THR A 95 -5.36 4.16 4.37
N LEU A 96 -5.43 3.28 3.38
CA LEU A 96 -5.27 3.66 1.98
C LEU A 96 -6.59 4.20 1.43
N THR A 97 -6.53 5.39 0.85
CA THR A 97 -7.67 6.08 0.24
C THR A 97 -7.30 6.60 -1.14
N ALA A 98 -8.23 7.25 -1.84
CA ALA A 98 -7.95 7.90 -3.12
C ALA A 98 -6.83 8.97 -3.06
N SER A 99 -6.53 9.52 -1.88
CA SER A 99 -5.52 10.57 -1.66
C SER A 99 -4.15 10.02 -1.21
N ASN A 100 -4.11 8.79 -0.70
CA ASN A 100 -2.90 8.12 -0.22
C ASN A 100 -3.00 6.62 -0.54
N ARG A 101 -2.71 6.30 -1.80
CA ARG A 101 -3.18 5.04 -2.41
C ARG A 101 -2.26 3.86 -2.20
N ALA A 102 -0.98 4.06 -1.92
CA ALA A 102 0.00 2.99 -2.01
C ALA A 102 0.96 2.92 -0.82
N VAL A 103 1.32 1.70 -0.43
CA VAL A 103 2.31 1.41 0.59
C VAL A 103 3.16 0.22 0.16
N LEU A 104 4.47 0.34 0.32
CA LEU A 104 5.43 -0.76 0.17
C LEU A 104 5.70 -1.38 1.54
N VAL A 105 5.64 -2.71 1.60
CA VAL A 105 5.75 -3.50 2.83
C VAL A 105 6.83 -4.56 2.63
N ASP A 106 7.83 -4.53 3.48
CA ASP A 106 8.92 -5.49 3.50
C ASP A 106 8.62 -6.66 4.42
N ALA A 107 9.06 -7.85 4.03
CA ALA A 107 9.14 -8.96 4.95
C ALA A 107 10.03 -8.63 6.19
N PRO A 108 9.73 -9.18 7.37
CA PRO A 108 8.57 -10.01 7.70
C PRO A 108 7.45 -9.23 8.40
N VAL A 109 7.07 -8.04 7.89
CA VAL A 109 5.97 -7.27 8.49
C VAL A 109 4.66 -8.04 8.30
N TRP A 110 3.97 -8.30 9.41
CA TRP A 110 2.64 -8.90 9.43
C TRP A 110 1.61 -7.83 9.07
N ALA A 111 0.64 -8.17 8.21
CA ALA A 111 -0.36 -7.21 7.76
C ALA A 111 -1.79 -7.80 7.74
N LEU A 112 -2.75 -7.06 8.29
CA LEU A 112 -4.19 -7.33 8.21
C LEU A 112 -4.89 -6.16 7.53
N GLN A 113 -5.68 -6.45 6.50
CA GLN A 113 -6.41 -5.45 5.74
C GLN A 113 -7.91 -5.54 6.03
N THR A 114 -8.56 -4.43 6.29
CA THR A 114 -10.01 -4.28 6.46
C THR A 114 -10.58 -3.42 5.34
N TYR A 115 -11.61 -3.93 4.66
CA TYR A 115 -12.12 -3.40 3.41
C TYR A 115 -13.43 -2.65 3.65
N GLU A 116 -13.47 -1.35 3.33
CA GLU A 116 -14.64 -0.48 3.57
C GLU A 116 -15.08 0.28 2.30
N GLY A 117 -16.35 0.67 2.25
CA GLY A 117 -16.92 1.40 1.12
C GLY A 117 -17.51 0.49 0.02
N GLU A 118 -17.73 1.05 -1.16
CA GLU A 118 -18.34 0.33 -2.30
C GLU A 118 -17.30 -0.45 -3.09
N ASN A 119 -17.56 -1.75 -3.28
CA ASN A 119 -16.68 -2.70 -3.98
C ASN A 119 -15.20 -2.50 -3.66
N PRO A 120 -14.79 -2.47 -2.37
CA PRO A 120 -13.43 -2.14 -2.00
C PRO A 120 -12.44 -3.15 -2.58
N SER A 121 -11.40 -2.64 -3.23
CA SER A 121 -10.42 -3.49 -3.90
C SER A 121 -8.98 -2.97 -3.76
N LEU A 122 -8.08 -3.93 -3.60
CA LEU A 122 -6.67 -3.73 -3.37
C LEU A 122 -5.87 -4.49 -4.43
N LEU A 123 -5.06 -3.78 -5.19
CA LEU A 123 -4.05 -4.34 -6.08
C LEU A 123 -2.77 -4.56 -5.28
N VAL A 124 -2.20 -5.76 -5.37
CA VAL A 124 -0.94 -6.09 -4.72
C VAL A 124 0.06 -6.54 -5.75
N PHE A 125 1.19 -5.85 -5.82
CA PHE A 125 2.38 -6.30 -6.54
C PHE A 125 3.34 -6.99 -5.58
N CYS A 126 4.04 -8.03 -6.05
CA CYS A 126 5.08 -8.72 -5.29
C CYS A 126 6.35 -8.82 -6.12
N ASP A 127 7.51 -8.70 -5.47
CA ASP A 127 8.82 -8.97 -6.07
C ASP A 127 9.28 -10.43 -5.92
N THR A 128 8.36 -11.30 -5.47
CA THR A 128 8.53 -12.76 -5.41
C THR A 128 7.37 -13.49 -6.07
N GLU A 129 7.65 -14.70 -6.58
CA GLU A 129 6.65 -15.63 -7.08
C GLU A 129 5.71 -16.12 -5.95
N TYR A 130 4.69 -16.90 -6.31
CA TYR A 130 3.78 -17.46 -5.32
C TYR A 130 4.43 -18.67 -4.62
N GLY A 131 4.58 -18.58 -3.30
CA GLY A 131 5.04 -19.68 -2.44
C GLY A 131 4.26 -19.65 -1.12
N PRO A 132 3.21 -20.47 -0.95
CA PRO A 132 2.37 -20.46 0.25
C PRO A 132 3.12 -20.87 1.53
N GLU A 133 4.19 -21.64 1.40
CA GLU A 133 5.11 -21.98 2.49
C GLU A 133 5.83 -20.76 3.10
N ASN A 134 5.81 -19.61 2.41
CA ASN A 134 6.42 -18.36 2.86
C ASN A 134 5.51 -17.57 3.82
N TYR A 135 4.29 -18.03 4.11
CA TYR A 135 3.39 -17.36 5.03
C TYR A 135 3.74 -17.62 6.50
N VAL A 136 3.89 -16.54 7.27
CA VAL A 136 4.13 -16.58 8.71
C VAL A 136 2.91 -16.00 9.42
N SER A 137 2.11 -16.86 10.05
CA SER A 137 0.83 -16.47 10.65
C SER A 137 0.97 -15.82 12.03
N ASN A 138 2.10 -16.01 12.72
CA ASN A 138 2.34 -15.40 14.02
C ASN A 138 2.96 -14.01 13.83
N PRO A 139 2.34 -12.93 14.36
CA PRO A 139 2.86 -11.58 14.26
C PRO A 139 4.15 -11.36 15.08
#